data_AF-A0A0F4GSN2-F1
#
_entry.id   AF-A0A0F4GSN2-F1
#
_cell.length_a   1.000
_cell.length_b   1.000
_cell.length_c   1.000
_cell.angle_alpha   90.00
_cell.angle_beta   90.00
_cell.angle_gamma   90.00
#
_symmetry.space_group_name_H-M   'P 1'
#
loop_
_entity.id
_entity.type
_entity.pdbx_description
1 polymer ?
#
loop_
_entity_poly.entity_id
_entity_poly.type
_entity_poly.pdbx_seq_one_letter_code
_entity_poly.pdbx_strand_id
1 'polypeptide(L)'
;MGFEALARILEVCYKSGVRVVTIYAFSIENFKRSRYEVDALMDMAKMKLVQLSQHGELLDRYGASVRILGDRSLMREDVQEQIDRAVEMTKHNDSAVLNVCFPYTGREEITHSVRETVREFTVPPTRPPMKRPFSETHIQRNILSRQLPSVAEDEEQNGRSPSGKDLISDAEDSVISEHDLDSSSNLHEPVSSHTSHSPSPNLKPTNTISHSKDSNLPDPESITADTITKNTYTSDAPPLDLLIRTSGVQRLSDFMLWQCHEDTEIRFLECLWPEFDLWHFLPVLVEWQWRQKKLAEEGRGKSVKIL
;
A
#
# COMPACT_ATOMS: atom_id res chain seq x y z
N MET A 1 -9.77 12.33 -36.08
CA MET A 1 -8.37 12.77 -36.05
C MET A 1 -7.61 12.30 -34.80
N GLY A 2 -7.63 13.01 -33.65
CA GLY A 2 -6.79 12.63 -32.50
C GLY A 2 -7.11 11.26 -31.85
N PHE A 3 -8.38 10.88 -31.80
CA PHE A 3 -8.78 9.57 -31.27
C PHE A 3 -8.47 8.39 -32.23
N GLU A 4 -8.50 8.62 -33.54
CA GLU A 4 -8.08 7.59 -34.50
C GLU A 4 -6.60 7.28 -34.36
N ALA A 5 -5.76 8.30 -34.13
CA ALA A 5 -4.35 8.11 -33.80
C ALA A 5 -4.19 7.24 -32.54
N LEU A 6 -4.95 7.54 -31.48
CA LEU A 6 -4.99 6.70 -30.26
C LEU A 6 -5.33 5.25 -30.59
N ALA A 7 -6.45 5.01 -31.28
CA ALA A 7 -6.91 3.66 -31.59
C ALA A 7 -5.89 2.85 -32.41
N ARG A 8 -5.24 3.49 -33.41
CA ARG A 8 -4.18 2.85 -34.21
C ARG A 8 -2.97 2.47 -33.35
N ILE A 9 -2.52 3.37 -32.47
CA ILE A 9 -1.37 3.09 -31.61
C ILE A 9 -1.71 2.02 -30.57
N LEU A 10 -2.90 2.07 -29.96
CA LEU A 10 -3.35 1.04 -29.03
C LEU A 10 -3.40 -0.35 -29.68
N GLU A 11 -3.94 -0.44 -30.90
CA GLU A 11 -3.96 -1.69 -31.65
C GLU A 11 -2.55 -2.27 -31.84
N VAL A 12 -1.57 -1.43 -32.18
CA VAL A 12 -0.18 -1.85 -32.36
C VAL A 12 0.43 -2.29 -31.03
N CYS A 13 0.22 -1.53 -29.96
CA CYS A 13 0.69 -1.85 -28.61
C CYS A 13 0.17 -3.22 -28.17
N TYR A 14 -1.14 -3.44 -28.24
CA TYR A 14 -1.76 -4.69 -27.79
C TYR A 14 -1.37 -5.89 -28.66
N LYS A 15 -1.28 -5.73 -30.00
CA LYS A 15 -0.74 -6.78 -30.88
C LYS A 15 0.72 -7.12 -30.59
N SER A 16 1.48 -6.15 -30.09
CA SER A 16 2.88 -6.34 -29.70
C SER A 16 3.03 -6.84 -28.26
N GLY A 17 1.94 -7.22 -27.58
CA GLY A 17 1.97 -7.76 -26.22
C GLY A 17 2.18 -6.72 -25.11
N VAL A 18 2.04 -5.43 -25.41
CA VAL A 18 2.09 -4.36 -24.39
C VAL A 18 0.85 -4.48 -23.49
N ARG A 19 1.07 -4.73 -22.20
CA ARG A 19 -0.04 -4.95 -21.24
C ARG A 19 -0.64 -3.66 -20.70
N VAL A 20 0.14 -2.58 -20.59
CA VAL A 20 -0.35 -1.33 -19.99
C VAL A 20 0.02 -0.16 -20.88
N VAL A 21 -0.98 0.64 -21.23
CA VAL A 21 -0.80 1.90 -21.96
C VAL A 21 -1.41 3.03 -21.13
N THR A 22 -0.65 4.10 -20.90
CA THR A 22 -1.11 5.28 -20.17
C THR A 22 -1.12 6.49 -21.10
N ILE A 23 -2.26 7.21 -21.16
CA ILE A 23 -2.42 8.39 -22.01
C ILE A 23 -2.69 9.64 -21.17
N TYR A 24 -2.12 10.78 -21.59
CA TYR A 24 -2.38 12.06 -20.97
C TYR A 24 -3.50 12.80 -21.71
N ALA A 25 -4.73 12.72 -21.18
CA ALA A 25 -5.89 13.30 -21.84
C ALA A 25 -6.15 14.75 -21.41
N PHE A 26 -6.06 15.06 -20.11
CA PHE A 26 -6.31 16.41 -19.59
C PHE A 26 -5.54 16.66 -18.30
N SER A 27 -4.84 17.80 -18.25
CA SER A 27 -4.10 18.22 -17.07
C SER A 27 -4.96 19.07 -16.14
N ILE A 28 -4.73 18.99 -14.83
CA ILE A 28 -5.30 19.96 -13.87
C ILE A 28 -4.93 21.40 -14.27
N GLU A 29 -3.72 21.59 -14.82
CA GLU A 29 -3.25 22.88 -15.33
C GLU A 29 -4.10 23.41 -16.50
N ASN A 30 -4.87 22.56 -17.19
CA ASN A 30 -5.74 22.98 -18.29
C ASN A 30 -6.99 23.71 -17.80
N PHE A 31 -7.36 23.62 -16.51
CA PHE A 31 -8.42 24.46 -15.94
C PHE A 31 -8.06 25.96 -15.90
N LYS A 32 -6.78 26.32 -16.09
CA LYS A 32 -6.35 27.72 -16.22
C LYS A 32 -6.72 28.35 -17.56
N ARG A 33 -7.20 27.56 -18.52
CA ARG A 33 -7.67 28.04 -19.83
C ARG A 33 -9.05 28.69 -19.72
N SER A 34 -9.52 29.28 -20.81
CA SER A 34 -10.84 29.90 -20.84
C SER A 34 -11.94 28.87 -20.55
N ARG A 35 -13.03 29.29 -19.90
CA ARG A 35 -14.17 28.41 -19.59
C ARG A 35 -14.72 27.72 -20.84
N TYR A 36 -14.82 28.45 -21.95
CA TYR A 36 -15.26 27.90 -23.23
C TYR A 36 -14.37 26.75 -23.71
N GLU A 37 -13.05 26.89 -23.57
CA GLU A 37 -12.10 25.85 -23.97
C GLU A 37 -12.16 24.64 -23.04
N VAL A 38 -12.28 24.88 -21.73
CA VAL A 38 -12.45 23.80 -20.73
C VAL A 38 -13.74 23.02 -21.00
N ASP A 39 -14.86 23.72 -21.21
CA ASP A 39 -16.16 23.10 -21.51
C ASP A 39 -16.09 22.28 -22.81
N ALA A 40 -15.45 22.81 -23.86
CA ALA A 40 -15.23 22.09 -25.11
C ALA A 40 -14.36 20.83 -24.94
N LEU A 41 -13.33 20.88 -24.09
CA LEU A 41 -12.49 19.71 -23.77
C LEU A 41 -13.26 18.66 -22.97
N MET A 42 -14.12 19.07 -22.03
CA MET A 42 -14.99 18.17 -21.28
C MET A 42 -16.04 17.50 -22.19
N ASP A 43 -16.64 18.26 -23.10
CA ASP A 43 -17.56 17.73 -24.12
C ASP A 43 -16.85 16.72 -25.03
N MET A 44 -15.61 17.05 -25.45
CA MET A 44 -14.79 16.12 -26.23
C MET A 44 -14.49 14.85 -25.44
N ALA A 45 -14.08 14.96 -24.18
CA ALA A 45 -13.79 13.81 -23.31
C ALA A 45 -15.03 12.91 -23.15
N LYS A 46 -16.20 13.51 -22.89
CA LYS A 46 -17.49 12.80 -22.84
C LYS A 46 -17.76 12.03 -24.14
N MET A 47 -17.66 12.71 -25.29
CA MET A 47 -17.86 12.08 -26.60
C MET A 47 -16.87 10.93 -26.83
N LYS A 48 -15.62 11.06 -26.39
CA LYS A 48 -14.59 10.01 -26.56
C LYS A 48 -14.80 8.82 -25.62
N LEU A 49 -15.21 9.04 -24.39
CA LEU A 49 -15.59 7.96 -23.46
C LEU A 49 -16.79 7.18 -23.97
N VAL A 50 -17.78 7.88 -24.54
CA VAL A 50 -18.92 7.24 -25.22
C VAL A 50 -18.44 6.45 -26.43
N GLN A 51 -17.52 6.99 -27.24
CA GLN A 51 -16.97 6.27 -28.39
C GLN A 51 -16.19 5.03 -27.96
N LEU A 52 -15.35 5.10 -26.91
CA LEU A 52 -14.65 3.94 -26.34
C LEU A 52 -15.63 2.88 -25.84
N SER A 53 -16.72 3.32 -25.22
CA SER A 53 -17.78 2.46 -24.69
C SER A 53 -18.56 1.77 -25.81
N GLN A 54 -18.94 2.50 -26.86
CA GLN A 54 -19.75 1.98 -27.97
C GLN A 54 -18.91 1.16 -28.96
N HIS A 55 -17.66 1.54 -29.18
CA HIS A 55 -16.68 0.77 -29.95
C HIS A 55 -15.93 -0.20 -29.05
N GLY A 56 -16.62 -0.75 -28.04
CA GLY A 56 -16.10 -1.74 -27.09
C GLY A 56 -15.41 -2.92 -27.77
N GLU A 57 -15.69 -3.17 -29.05
CA GLU A 57 -14.91 -4.10 -29.87
C GLU A 57 -13.40 -3.92 -29.75
N LEU A 58 -12.83 -2.70 -29.70
CA LEU A 58 -11.37 -2.58 -29.63
C LEU A 58 -10.85 -3.09 -28.29
N LEU A 59 -11.45 -2.63 -27.20
CA LEU A 59 -11.02 -2.97 -25.85
C LEU A 59 -11.32 -4.43 -25.54
N ASP A 60 -12.50 -4.93 -25.90
CA ASP A 60 -12.90 -6.32 -25.69
C ASP A 60 -12.10 -7.27 -26.60
N ARG A 61 -11.80 -6.90 -27.85
CA ARG A 61 -10.97 -7.72 -28.77
C ARG A 61 -9.57 -7.97 -28.23
N TYR A 62 -9.00 -7.00 -27.52
CA TYR A 62 -7.67 -7.12 -26.93
C TYR A 62 -7.70 -7.39 -25.42
N GLY A 63 -8.89 -7.57 -24.82
CA GLY A 63 -9.05 -7.78 -23.39
C GLY A 63 -8.46 -6.64 -22.55
N ALA A 64 -8.65 -5.38 -22.96
CA ALA A 64 -8.19 -4.21 -22.25
C ALA A 64 -9.26 -3.62 -21.30
N SER A 65 -8.91 -3.44 -20.03
CA SER A 65 -9.73 -2.68 -19.06
C SER A 65 -9.36 -1.20 -19.04
N VAL A 66 -10.35 -0.32 -18.91
CA VAL A 66 -10.14 1.13 -18.84
C VAL A 66 -10.08 1.56 -17.38
N ARG A 67 -9.12 2.45 -17.08
CA ARG A 67 -8.98 3.09 -15.77
C ARG A 67 -8.79 4.58 -15.94
N ILE A 68 -9.45 5.38 -15.11
CA ILE A 68 -9.25 6.82 -15.11
C ILE A 68 -8.37 7.18 -13.91
N LEU A 69 -7.26 7.85 -14.19
CA LEU A 69 -6.30 8.29 -13.17
C LEU A 69 -6.40 9.81 -13.03
N GLY A 70 -6.61 10.31 -11.83
CA GLY A 70 -6.73 11.75 -11.57
C GLY A 70 -7.83 12.12 -10.58
N ASP A 71 -8.01 13.43 -10.40
CA ASP A 71 -9.00 13.95 -9.45
C ASP A 71 -10.39 14.03 -10.08
N ARG A 72 -11.24 13.06 -9.72
CA ARG A 72 -12.62 12.99 -10.21
C ARG A 72 -13.51 14.13 -9.74
N SER A 73 -13.20 14.78 -8.62
CA SER A 73 -14.01 15.86 -8.06
C SER A 73 -14.04 17.11 -8.95
N LEU A 74 -13.05 17.27 -9.83
CA LEU A 74 -12.93 18.39 -10.76
C LEU A 74 -13.74 18.20 -12.06
N MET A 75 -14.34 17.02 -12.26
CA MET A 75 -15.08 16.70 -13.48
C MET A 75 -16.56 17.02 -13.34
N ARG A 76 -17.19 17.41 -14.47
CA ARG A 76 -18.65 17.52 -14.54
C ARG A 76 -19.31 16.15 -14.32
N GLU A 77 -20.46 16.13 -13.66
CA GLU A 77 -21.20 14.90 -13.34
C GLU A 77 -21.50 14.06 -14.59
N ASP A 78 -21.82 14.72 -15.70
CA ASP A 78 -22.15 14.06 -16.96
C ASP A 78 -20.94 13.35 -17.61
N VAL A 79 -19.72 13.77 -17.29
CA VAL A 79 -18.48 13.09 -17.70
C VAL A 79 -18.18 11.92 -16.75
N GLN A 80 -18.38 12.12 -15.45
CA GLN A 80 -18.19 11.08 -14.44
C GLN A 80 -19.08 9.85 -14.70
N GLU A 81 -20.34 10.07 -15.09
CA GLU A 81 -21.24 8.97 -15.46
C GLU A 81 -20.72 8.15 -16.65
N GLN A 82 -20.15 8.81 -17.66
CA GLN A 82 -19.56 8.12 -18.82
C GLN A 82 -18.28 7.37 -18.47
N ILE A 83 -17.50 7.89 -17.53
CA ILE A 83 -16.34 7.21 -16.98
C ILE A 83 -16.78 5.92 -16.29
N ASP A 84 -17.75 5.99 -15.38
CA ASP A 84 -18.22 4.83 -14.63
C ASP A 84 -18.76 3.76 -15.57
N ARG A 85 -19.49 4.16 -16.61
CA ARG A 85 -19.94 3.26 -17.67
C ARG A 85 -18.79 2.59 -18.41
N ALA A 86 -17.77 3.34 -18.83
CA ALA A 86 -16.63 2.79 -19.56
C ALA A 86 -15.81 1.80 -18.71
N VAL A 87 -15.57 2.14 -17.44
CA VAL A 87 -14.86 1.29 -16.48
C VAL A 87 -15.67 0.01 -16.20
N GLU A 88 -16.96 0.14 -15.92
CA GLU A 88 -17.83 -1.00 -15.59
C GLU A 88 -17.95 -1.98 -16.76
N MET A 89 -18.09 -1.49 -17.99
CA MET A 89 -18.18 -2.36 -19.16
C MET A 89 -16.90 -3.12 -19.43
N THR A 90 -15.73 -2.54 -19.10
CA THR A 90 -14.42 -3.14 -19.39
C THR A 90 -13.78 -3.82 -18.18
N LYS A 91 -14.47 -3.89 -17.03
CA LYS A 91 -13.91 -4.47 -15.79
C LYS A 91 -13.55 -5.95 -15.86
N HIS A 92 -14.17 -6.68 -16.78
CA HIS A 92 -13.99 -8.12 -16.95
C HIS A 92 -12.76 -8.45 -17.79
N ASN A 93 -12.14 -7.43 -18.40
CA ASN A 93 -10.96 -7.55 -19.23
C ASN A 93 -9.69 -7.52 -18.35
N ASP A 94 -8.88 -8.57 -18.41
CA ASP A 94 -7.70 -8.76 -17.55
C ASP A 94 -6.37 -8.88 -18.33
N SER A 95 -6.43 -8.87 -19.66
CA SER A 95 -5.27 -9.09 -20.53
C SER A 95 -4.42 -7.83 -20.68
N ALA A 96 -5.06 -6.66 -20.69
CA ALA A 96 -4.40 -5.37 -20.82
C ALA A 96 -5.13 -4.27 -20.03
N VAL A 97 -4.48 -3.11 -19.88
CA VAL A 97 -5.01 -1.93 -19.19
C VAL A 97 -4.76 -0.68 -20.01
N LEU A 98 -5.79 0.14 -20.17
CA LEU A 98 -5.71 1.51 -20.67
C LEU A 98 -5.94 2.50 -19.53
N ASN A 99 -4.87 3.15 -19.09
CA ASN A 99 -4.93 4.23 -18.12
C ASN A 99 -5.14 5.57 -18.82
N VAL A 100 -6.19 6.30 -18.46
CA VAL A 100 -6.51 7.63 -18.99
C VAL A 100 -6.34 8.66 -17.89
N CYS A 101 -5.31 9.49 -18.00
CA CYS A 101 -5.02 10.55 -17.02
C CYS A 101 -5.92 11.77 -17.27
N PHE A 102 -6.92 11.96 -16.41
CA PHE A 102 -8.01 12.93 -16.60
C PHE A 102 -8.83 13.22 -15.31
N PRO A 103 -8.85 14.46 -14.80
CA PRO A 103 -7.79 15.47 -14.79
C PRO A 103 -6.61 15.05 -13.93
N TYR A 104 -5.39 15.17 -14.44
CA TYR A 104 -4.19 14.62 -13.78
C TYR A 104 -3.00 15.59 -13.77
N THR A 105 -2.21 15.56 -12.70
CA THR A 105 -0.82 16.02 -12.67
C THR A 105 0.00 15.10 -11.75
N GLY A 106 1.27 14.90 -12.05
CA GLY A 106 2.16 14.06 -11.26
C GLY A 106 2.36 14.58 -9.83
N ARG A 107 2.41 15.90 -9.65
CA ARG A 107 2.45 16.51 -8.31
C ARG A 107 1.19 16.26 -7.51
N GLU A 108 0.01 16.33 -8.13
CA GLU A 108 -1.23 16.01 -7.40
C GLU A 108 -1.30 14.52 -7.07
N GLU A 109 -0.86 13.63 -7.97
CA GLU A 109 -0.76 12.20 -7.68
C GLU A 109 0.19 11.92 -6.49
N ILE A 110 1.37 12.53 -6.46
CA ILE A 110 2.30 12.38 -5.32
C ILE A 110 1.64 12.89 -4.04
N THR A 111 0.97 14.04 -4.10
CA THR A 111 0.29 14.61 -2.94
C THR A 111 -0.86 13.70 -2.46
N HIS A 112 -1.64 13.15 -3.39
CA HIS A 112 -2.66 12.15 -3.10
C HIS A 112 -2.05 10.91 -2.42
N SER A 113 -0.96 10.38 -2.97
CA SER A 113 -0.27 9.20 -2.43
C SER A 113 0.23 9.42 -1.00
N VAL A 114 0.77 10.61 -0.72
CA VAL A 114 1.17 11.01 0.64
C VAL A 114 -0.05 11.12 1.57
N ARG A 115 -1.15 11.74 1.12
CA ARG A 115 -2.39 11.83 1.91
C ARG A 115 -2.96 10.44 2.24
N GLU A 116 -2.98 9.52 1.28
CA GLU A 116 -3.41 8.13 1.50
C GLU A 116 -2.49 7.40 2.48
N THR A 117 -1.17 7.57 2.34
CA THR A 117 -0.21 7.00 3.29
C THR A 117 -0.45 7.52 4.71
N VAL A 118 -0.67 8.83 4.87
CA VAL A 118 -1.00 9.40 6.20
C VAL A 118 -2.32 8.85 6.73
N ARG A 119 -3.34 8.68 5.89
CA ARG A 119 -4.63 8.06 6.29
C ARG A 119 -4.42 6.62 6.78
N GLU A 120 -3.64 5.82 6.06
CA GLU A 120 -3.31 4.45 6.46
C GLU A 120 -2.58 4.39 7.81
N PHE A 121 -1.68 5.34 8.07
CA PHE A 121 -0.88 5.38 9.30
C PHE A 121 -1.61 6.04 10.49
N THR A 122 -2.71 6.76 10.26
CA THR A 122 -3.48 7.45 11.31
C THR A 122 -4.79 6.76 11.67
N VAL A 123 -5.28 5.85 10.82
CA VAL A 123 -6.45 5.01 11.12
C VAL A 123 -6.00 3.74 11.86
N PRO A 124 -6.52 3.45 13.06
CA PRO A 124 -6.19 2.22 13.76
C PRO A 124 -6.58 1.01 12.90
N PRO A 125 -5.70 -0.01 12.76
CA PRO A 125 -6.04 -1.21 12.02
C PRO A 125 -7.30 -1.82 12.63
N THR A 126 -8.32 -2.03 11.80
CA THR A 126 -9.53 -2.71 12.21
C THR A 126 -9.14 -4.08 12.74
N ARG A 127 -9.39 -4.31 14.04
CA ARG A 127 -9.17 -5.64 14.62
C ARG A 127 -9.93 -6.65 13.76
N PRO A 128 -9.31 -7.76 13.31
CA PRO A 128 -10.08 -8.83 12.71
C PRO A 128 -11.19 -9.22 13.70
N PRO A 129 -12.41 -9.57 13.23
CA PRO A 129 -13.48 -9.97 14.12
C PRO A 129 -12.95 -11.08 15.03
N MET A 130 -13.12 -10.92 16.36
CA MET A 130 -12.71 -11.94 17.31
C MET A 130 -13.32 -13.26 16.84
N LYS A 131 -12.48 -14.25 16.48
CA LYS A 131 -12.92 -15.54 15.94
C LYS A 131 -13.79 -16.36 16.90
N ARG A 132 -14.04 -15.86 18.12
CA ARG A 132 -14.92 -16.48 19.09
C ARG A 132 -15.76 -15.38 19.75
N PRO A 133 -17.11 -15.43 19.66
CA PRO A 133 -17.95 -14.62 20.53
C PRO A 133 -17.62 -14.96 21.99
N PHE A 134 -17.64 -13.94 22.84
CA PHE A 134 -17.45 -14.07 24.27
C PHE A 134 -18.46 -15.08 24.84
N SER A 135 -17.98 -16.22 25.34
CA SER A 135 -18.82 -17.22 25.98
C SER A 135 -18.95 -16.87 27.46
N GLU A 136 -20.08 -16.25 27.81
CA GLU A 136 -20.48 -15.96 29.19
C GLU A 136 -20.53 -17.26 30.03
N THR A 137 -20.85 -18.39 29.38
CA THR A 137 -20.85 -19.74 29.94
C THR A 137 -19.47 -20.19 30.44
N HIS A 138 -18.38 -19.79 29.78
CA HIS A 138 -17.02 -20.13 30.22
C HIS A 138 -16.63 -19.38 31.50
N ILE A 139 -17.08 -18.13 31.62
CA ILE A 139 -16.82 -17.29 32.78
C ILE A 139 -17.65 -17.76 33.96
N GLN A 140 -18.94 -18.05 33.75
CA GLN A 140 -19.81 -18.64 34.77
C GLN A 140 -19.24 -19.98 35.26
N ARG A 141 -18.77 -20.86 34.37
CA ARG A 141 -18.18 -22.15 34.76
C ARG A 141 -16.92 -21.99 35.60
N ASN A 142 -16.06 -21.02 35.29
CA ASN A 142 -14.83 -20.76 36.03
C ASN A 142 -15.09 -20.10 37.40
N ILE A 143 -16.11 -19.24 37.48
CA ILE A 143 -16.58 -18.66 38.75
C ILE A 143 -17.21 -19.75 39.63
N LEU A 144 -18.06 -20.62 39.06
CA LEU A 144 -18.71 -21.72 39.79
C LEU A 144 -17.69 -22.73 40.31
N SER A 145 -16.67 -23.07 39.52
CA SER A 145 -15.60 -24.00 39.94
C SER A 145 -14.72 -23.43 41.06
N ARG A 146 -14.67 -22.10 41.23
CA ARG A 146 -13.93 -21.45 42.33
C ARG A 146 -14.77 -21.29 43.61
N GLN A 147 -16.08 -21.56 43.56
CA GLN A 147 -17.00 -21.40 44.69
C GLN A 147 -17.47 -22.73 45.31
N LEU A 148 -17.05 -23.88 44.80
CA LEU A 148 -17.35 -25.19 45.40
C LEU A 148 -16.33 -25.52 46.51
N PRO A 149 -16.77 -25.72 47.77
CA PRO A 149 -15.91 -26.27 48.82
C PRO A 149 -15.61 -27.74 48.52
N SER A 150 -14.36 -28.16 48.78
CA SER A 150 -13.99 -29.58 48.82
C SER A 150 -14.78 -30.27 49.93
N VAL A 151 -15.79 -31.06 49.56
CA VAL A 151 -16.45 -31.98 50.50
C VAL A 151 -15.62 -33.26 50.53
N ALA A 152 -15.04 -33.51 51.70
CA ALA A 152 -14.43 -34.77 52.07
C ALA A 152 -15.51 -35.85 52.22
N GLU A 153 -15.27 -37.03 51.68
CA GLU A 153 -15.95 -38.27 52.08
C GLU A 153 -14.87 -39.32 52.35
N ASP A 154 -14.65 -39.57 53.64
CA ASP A 154 -14.08 -40.82 54.15
C ASP A 154 -15.20 -41.86 54.24
N GLU A 155 -14.97 -43.08 53.74
CA GLU A 155 -15.13 -44.32 54.52
C GLU A 155 -14.66 -45.57 53.74
N GLU A 156 -14.39 -46.62 54.50
CA GLU A 156 -13.27 -47.54 54.37
C GLU A 156 -13.71 -48.99 54.00
N GLN A 157 -12.71 -49.82 53.63
CA GLN A 157 -12.66 -51.30 53.58
C GLN A 157 -13.26 -52.05 52.37
N ASN A 158 -12.41 -52.74 51.59
CA ASN A 158 -12.07 -54.16 51.81
C ASN A 158 -11.17 -54.76 50.69
N GLY A 159 -10.04 -55.37 51.07
CA GLY A 159 -9.54 -56.65 50.50
C GLY A 159 -8.86 -56.74 49.12
N ARG A 160 -7.60 -57.21 49.18
CA ARG A 160 -6.84 -58.08 48.23
C ARG A 160 -5.96 -57.46 47.12
N SER A 161 -4.64 -57.66 47.30
CA SER A 161 -3.60 -57.79 46.26
C SER A 161 -3.83 -59.03 45.37
N PRO A 162 -3.21 -59.18 44.16
CA PRO A 162 -1.75 -59.38 44.06
C PRO A 162 -1.01 -58.83 42.80
N SER A 163 0.30 -58.59 42.98
CA SER A 163 1.45 -59.03 42.13
C SER A 163 1.68 -58.52 40.69
N GLY A 164 2.88 -57.95 40.48
CA GLY A 164 3.70 -57.97 39.24
C GLY A 164 4.51 -56.66 39.07
N LYS A 165 5.77 -56.53 39.55
CA LYS A 165 7.08 -56.77 38.85
C LYS A 165 7.13 -56.09 37.47
N ASP A 166 8.02 -55.12 37.17
CA ASP A 166 9.51 -55.10 37.18
C ASP A 166 10.03 -53.63 37.42
N LEU A 167 11.04 -53.30 38.26
CA LEU A 167 12.52 -53.41 38.12
C LEU A 167 13.05 -52.62 36.90
N ILE A 168 13.83 -51.52 36.97
CA ILE A 168 15.20 -51.26 37.50
C ILE A 168 15.50 -49.73 37.34
N SER A 169 15.90 -48.98 38.40
CA SER A 169 17.27 -48.45 38.76
C SER A 169 17.74 -47.25 37.91
N ASP A 170 18.40 -46.17 38.36
CA ASP A 170 19.18 -45.76 39.55
C ASP A 170 19.06 -44.20 39.67
N ALA A 171 18.91 -43.56 40.84
CA ALA A 171 19.94 -43.12 41.83
C ALA A 171 21.04 -42.21 41.19
N GLU A 172 21.47 -41.05 41.70
CA GLU A 172 21.65 -40.44 43.04
C GLU A 172 21.61 -38.88 42.89
N ASP A 173 21.02 -38.07 43.78
CA ASP A 173 21.57 -37.50 45.06
C ASP A 173 22.70 -36.48 44.84
N SER A 174 22.95 -35.36 45.54
CA SER A 174 22.35 -34.58 46.66
C SER A 174 23.14 -33.23 46.72
N VAL A 175 22.50 -32.05 46.85
CA VAL A 175 22.42 -31.12 48.02
C VAL A 175 23.73 -30.40 48.51
N ILE A 176 23.55 -29.11 48.95
CA ILE A 176 24.29 -28.29 49.97
C ILE A 176 25.43 -27.37 49.41
N SER A 177 25.70 -26.10 49.79
CA SER A 177 25.36 -25.15 50.88
C SER A 177 25.71 -23.69 50.53
N GLU A 178 25.13 -22.75 51.30
CA GLU A 178 25.52 -21.35 51.56
C GLU A 178 26.89 -21.17 52.27
N HIS A 179 27.49 -19.96 52.15
CA HIS A 179 28.33 -19.37 53.21
C HIS A 179 28.45 -17.83 53.08
N ASP A 180 28.34 -17.14 54.23
CA ASP A 180 28.50 -15.70 54.51
C ASP A 180 29.98 -15.23 54.64
N LEU A 181 30.16 -13.89 54.78
CA LEU A 181 31.17 -13.09 55.56
C LEU A 181 31.73 -11.89 54.74
N ASP A 182 32.02 -10.65 55.20
CA ASP A 182 31.91 -9.93 56.50
C ASP A 182 32.30 -8.42 56.35
N SER A 183 32.23 -7.65 57.46
CA SER A 183 33.00 -6.42 57.84
C SER A 183 32.39 -5.00 57.59
N SER A 184 31.80 -4.33 58.61
CA SER A 184 32.35 -3.38 59.63
C SER A 184 32.56 -1.93 59.12
N SER A 185 32.17 -0.81 59.75
CA SER A 185 32.43 -0.36 61.15
C SER A 185 31.72 0.97 61.54
N ASN A 186 31.07 1.00 62.73
CA ASN A 186 31.21 1.94 63.89
C ASN A 186 31.15 3.50 63.79
N LEU A 187 30.18 4.14 64.52
CA LEU A 187 30.32 5.06 65.70
C LEU A 187 29.37 6.30 65.80
N HIS A 188 28.73 6.41 66.99
CA HIS A 188 28.29 7.58 67.81
C HIS A 188 27.06 8.48 67.49
N GLU A 189 26.10 8.47 68.45
CA GLU A 189 25.06 9.48 68.82
C GLU A 189 25.68 10.71 69.58
N PRO A 190 24.98 11.80 70.09
CA PRO A 190 23.54 11.91 70.42
C PRO A 190 22.80 13.30 70.43
N VAL A 191 21.48 13.24 70.71
CA VAL A 191 20.45 14.20 71.27
C VAL A 191 20.14 15.59 70.66
N SER A 192 18.88 15.83 70.23
CA SER A 192 17.84 16.64 70.95
C SER A 192 16.75 17.32 70.08
N SER A 193 15.53 17.31 70.65
CA SER A 193 14.37 18.23 70.56
C SER A 193 13.42 18.28 69.34
N HIS A 194 12.16 17.90 69.64
CA HIS A 194 10.82 18.47 69.30
C HIS A 194 10.81 19.75 68.41
N THR A 195 9.88 20.04 67.49
CA THR A 195 8.44 19.79 67.36
C THR A 195 8.00 19.82 65.89
N SER A 196 6.78 19.33 65.65
CA SER A 196 6.07 19.09 64.39
C SER A 196 5.86 20.29 63.47
N HIS A 197 6.20 20.14 62.17
CA HIS A 197 5.50 20.81 61.06
C HIS A 197 5.42 19.88 59.85
N SER A 198 4.19 19.69 59.37
CA SER A 198 3.77 18.86 58.24
C SER A 198 4.41 19.27 56.91
N PRO A 199 4.97 18.34 56.11
CA PRO A 199 5.33 18.62 54.72
C PRO A 199 4.24 18.11 53.76
N SER A 200 3.79 19.01 52.91
CA SER A 200 3.07 18.74 51.66
C SER A 200 3.74 17.62 50.86
N PRO A 201 2.99 16.81 50.08
CA PRO A 201 3.58 15.74 49.30
C PRO A 201 4.52 16.33 48.25
N ASN A 202 5.79 15.92 48.34
CA ASN A 202 6.87 16.33 47.47
C ASN A 202 6.68 15.66 46.10
N LEU A 203 6.16 16.42 45.13
CA LEU A 203 6.15 16.03 43.73
C LEU A 203 7.61 15.92 43.26
N LYS A 204 8.13 14.69 43.16
CA LYS A 204 9.37 14.44 42.43
C LYS A 204 9.15 14.82 40.95
N PRO A 205 10.10 15.49 40.29
CA PRO A 205 10.02 15.71 38.86
C PRO A 205 10.24 14.34 38.17
N THR A 206 9.15 13.70 37.78
CA THR A 206 9.18 12.53 36.91
C THR A 206 9.61 13.00 35.52
N ASN A 207 10.93 13.14 35.31
CA ASN A 207 11.51 13.14 33.98
C ASN A 207 11.58 11.69 33.50
N THR A 208 10.40 11.15 33.21
CA THR A 208 10.24 9.94 32.42
C THR A 208 9.01 10.22 31.60
N ILE A 209 9.22 10.72 30.39
CA ILE A 209 8.23 10.63 29.33
C ILE A 209 8.01 9.13 29.14
N SER A 210 7.05 8.59 29.88
CA SER A 210 6.47 7.30 29.60
C SER A 210 5.80 7.47 28.24
N HIS A 211 6.51 7.09 27.17
CA HIS A 211 5.87 6.82 25.90
C HIS A 211 4.72 5.86 26.19
N SER A 212 3.50 6.38 26.12
CA SER A 212 2.27 5.62 26.11
C SER A 212 2.35 4.67 24.92
N LYS A 213 2.82 3.44 25.16
CA LYS A 213 3.04 2.39 24.18
C LYS A 213 1.72 1.68 23.84
N ASP A 214 0.68 2.48 23.61
CA ASP A 214 -0.71 2.06 23.37
C ASP A 214 -1.33 2.76 22.14
N SER A 215 -0.50 3.17 21.18
CA SER A 215 -1.00 3.43 19.83
C SER A 215 -0.78 2.19 18.99
N ASN A 216 -1.86 1.45 18.68
CA ASN A 216 -1.87 0.37 17.69
C ASN A 216 -1.66 0.91 16.25
N LEU A 217 -0.95 2.02 16.11
CA LEU A 217 -0.70 2.74 14.86
C LEU A 217 0.67 2.33 14.30
N PRO A 218 0.83 2.24 12.97
CA PRO A 218 2.12 1.97 12.35
C PRO A 218 3.16 3.07 12.69
N ASP A 219 4.43 2.67 12.79
CA ASP A 219 5.54 3.59 13.06
C ASP A 219 5.80 4.51 11.86
N PRO A 220 5.71 5.86 11.98
CA PRO A 220 5.94 6.76 10.86
C PRO A 220 7.34 6.66 10.23
N GLU A 221 8.35 6.24 11.00
CA GLU A 221 9.72 6.05 10.48
C GLU A 221 9.84 4.84 9.55
N SER A 222 8.81 3.99 9.47
CA SER A 222 8.75 2.86 8.54
C SER A 222 8.26 3.23 7.13
N ILE A 223 7.87 4.49 6.89
CA ILE A 223 7.43 4.94 5.56
C ILE A 223 8.62 4.95 4.60
N THR A 224 8.51 4.20 3.51
CA THR A 224 9.53 4.10 2.45
C THR A 224 8.98 4.62 1.12
N ALA A 225 9.84 4.74 0.11
CA ALA A 225 9.40 5.02 -1.27
C ALA A 225 8.38 3.99 -1.77
N ASP A 226 8.55 2.71 -1.42
CA ASP A 226 7.60 1.65 -1.77
C ASP A 226 6.22 1.86 -1.12
N THR A 227 6.19 2.39 0.10
CA THR A 227 4.93 2.76 0.77
C THR A 227 4.19 3.84 -0.03
N ILE A 228 4.91 4.86 -0.52
CA ILE A 228 4.32 5.90 -1.37
C ILE A 228 3.88 5.32 -2.72
N THR A 229 4.71 4.49 -3.35
CA THR A 229 4.40 3.83 -4.64
C THR A 229 3.11 3.02 -4.57
N LYS A 230 2.88 2.28 -3.48
CA LYS A 230 1.63 1.52 -3.25
C LYS A 230 0.37 2.38 -3.24
N ASN A 231 0.51 3.66 -2.90
CA ASN A 231 -0.58 4.62 -2.80
C ASN A 231 -0.71 5.54 -4.02
N THR A 232 0.11 5.33 -5.07
CA THR A 232 -0.05 5.98 -6.38
C THR A 232 -1.24 5.42 -7.17
N TYR A 233 -1.72 6.14 -8.18
CA TYR A 233 -2.83 5.65 -9.01
C TYR A 233 -2.46 4.43 -9.86
N THR A 234 -1.16 4.19 -10.04
CA THR A 234 -0.61 3.09 -10.86
C THR A 234 0.08 2.01 -10.03
N SER A 235 -0.30 1.84 -8.76
CA SER A 235 0.39 0.94 -7.83
C SER A 235 0.37 -0.54 -8.25
N ASP A 236 -0.62 -0.95 -9.03
CA ASP A 236 -0.77 -2.30 -9.55
C ASP A 236 -0.22 -2.46 -10.99
N ALA A 237 0.27 -1.37 -11.59
CA ALA A 237 0.87 -1.38 -12.92
C ALA A 237 2.37 -1.76 -12.84
N PRO A 238 2.94 -2.36 -13.90
CA PRO A 238 4.38 -2.53 -13.99
C PRO A 238 5.08 -1.16 -14.11
N PRO A 239 6.40 -1.09 -13.83
CA PRO A 239 7.19 0.12 -14.01
C PRO A 239 7.05 0.71 -15.43
N LEU A 240 7.16 2.03 -15.54
CA LEU A 240 7.05 2.74 -16.82
C LEU A 240 8.34 2.59 -17.63
N ASP A 241 8.30 1.84 -18.74
CA ASP A 241 9.49 1.59 -19.55
C ASP A 241 9.76 2.69 -20.60
N LEU A 242 8.70 3.28 -21.18
CA LEU A 242 8.79 4.21 -22.30
C LEU A 242 7.73 5.32 -22.18
N LEU A 243 8.16 6.58 -22.22
CA LEU A 243 7.31 7.76 -22.30
C LEU A 243 7.54 8.47 -23.63
N ILE A 244 6.48 8.62 -24.42
CA ILE A 244 6.52 9.33 -25.69
C ILE A 244 5.75 10.64 -25.57
N ARG A 245 6.35 11.73 -26.05
CA ARG A 245 5.71 13.03 -26.17
C ARG A 245 5.87 13.58 -27.58
N THR A 246 4.75 13.91 -28.21
CA THR A 246 4.67 14.54 -29.54
C THR A 246 4.78 16.07 -29.48
N SER A 247 4.75 16.71 -30.64
CA SER A 247 4.74 18.17 -30.90
C SER A 247 6.06 18.93 -30.71
N GLY A 248 7.20 18.24 -30.68
CA GLY A 248 8.55 18.86 -30.59
C GLY A 248 8.89 19.49 -29.24
N VAL A 249 7.96 19.44 -28.28
CA VAL A 249 8.14 20.08 -26.98
C VAL A 249 8.91 19.14 -26.02
N GLN A 250 10.07 19.60 -25.55
CA GLN A 250 10.95 18.83 -24.65
C GLN A 250 10.70 19.15 -23.17
N ARG A 251 9.58 18.67 -22.61
CA ARG A 251 9.29 18.72 -21.16
C ARG A 251 8.34 17.59 -20.78
N LEU A 252 8.21 17.26 -19.49
CA LEU A 252 7.21 16.27 -19.03
C LEU A 252 5.82 16.87 -18.85
N SER A 253 5.71 18.18 -18.58
CA SER A 253 4.43 18.84 -18.27
C SER A 253 3.66 18.19 -17.11
N ASP A 254 4.39 17.85 -16.04
CA ASP A 254 3.80 17.28 -14.83
C ASP A 254 3.05 15.96 -15.11
N PHE A 255 3.65 15.11 -15.95
CA PHE A 255 3.09 13.82 -16.35
C PHE A 255 3.96 12.67 -15.83
N MET A 256 3.36 11.72 -15.10
CA MET A 256 4.00 10.49 -14.61
C MET A 256 5.33 10.74 -13.86
N LEU A 257 5.41 11.83 -13.08
CA LEU A 257 6.67 12.29 -12.49
C LEU A 257 7.31 11.26 -11.55
N TRP A 258 6.50 10.57 -10.74
CA TRP A 258 6.98 9.52 -9.84
C TRP A 258 7.46 8.30 -10.62
N GLN A 259 6.67 7.87 -11.61
CA GLN A 259 6.92 6.66 -12.39
C GLN A 259 8.12 6.81 -13.33
N CYS A 260 8.43 8.03 -13.81
CA CYS A 260 9.54 8.31 -14.74
C CYS A 260 10.94 8.31 -14.10
N HIS A 261 11.06 8.13 -12.79
CA HIS A 261 12.31 8.46 -12.07
C HIS A 261 13.48 7.47 -12.24
N GLU A 262 13.20 6.22 -12.61
CA GLU A 262 14.19 5.13 -12.69
C GLU A 262 14.61 4.90 -14.16
N ASP A 263 14.22 3.76 -14.73
CA ASP A 263 14.70 3.26 -16.03
C ASP A 263 13.75 3.61 -17.18
N THR A 264 13.03 4.73 -17.07
CA THR A 264 12.10 5.17 -18.11
C THR A 264 12.83 5.83 -19.26
N GLU A 265 12.62 5.32 -20.47
CA GLU A 265 13.08 5.97 -21.68
C GLU A 265 12.11 7.09 -22.08
N ILE A 266 12.61 8.32 -22.19
CA ILE A 266 11.80 9.47 -22.59
C ILE A 266 12.12 9.84 -24.04
N ARG A 267 11.10 9.90 -24.89
CA ARG A 267 11.20 10.19 -26.32
C ARG A 267 10.34 11.38 -26.72
N PHE A 268 10.98 12.41 -27.26
CA PHE A 268 10.32 13.57 -27.82
C PHE A 268 10.28 13.46 -29.34
N LEU A 269 9.09 13.60 -29.92
CA LEU A 269 8.85 13.52 -31.36
C LEU A 269 8.33 14.86 -31.86
N GLU A 270 8.84 15.30 -33.01
CA GLU A 270 8.44 16.57 -33.65
C GLU A 270 7.01 16.53 -34.23
N CYS A 271 6.52 15.35 -34.62
CA CYS A 271 5.18 15.19 -35.22
C CYS A 271 4.06 15.64 -34.28
N LEU A 272 2.95 16.12 -34.83
CA LEU A 272 1.75 16.44 -34.04
C LEU A 272 1.00 15.16 -33.67
N TRP A 273 0.23 15.18 -32.57
CA TRP A 273 -0.54 14.01 -32.12
C TRP A 273 -1.47 13.41 -33.19
N PRO A 274 -2.24 14.21 -33.97
CA PRO A 274 -3.09 13.65 -35.03
C PRO A 274 -2.31 12.96 -36.17
N GLU A 275 -1.03 13.33 -36.35
CA GLU A 275 -0.12 12.80 -37.38
C GLU A 275 0.66 11.59 -36.87
N PHE A 276 0.67 11.36 -35.56
CA PHE A 276 1.39 10.24 -34.96
C PHE A 276 0.80 8.91 -35.43
N ASP A 277 1.66 8.11 -36.05
CA ASP A 277 1.31 6.84 -36.68
C ASP A 277 2.40 5.79 -36.48
N LEU A 278 2.24 4.64 -37.13
CA LEU A 278 3.16 3.52 -37.01
C LEU A 278 4.58 3.85 -37.49
N TRP A 279 4.74 4.73 -38.49
CA TRP A 279 6.06 5.10 -39.01
C TRP A 279 6.85 5.95 -38.02
N HIS A 280 6.17 6.72 -37.19
CA HIS A 280 6.79 7.44 -36.08
C HIS A 280 7.04 6.53 -34.88
N PHE A 281 6.15 5.57 -34.62
CA PHE A 281 6.23 4.72 -33.44
C PHE A 281 7.24 3.57 -33.55
N LEU A 282 7.35 2.91 -34.72
CA LEU A 282 8.26 1.78 -34.92
C LEU A 282 9.74 2.12 -34.66
N PRO A 283 10.30 3.23 -35.17
CA PRO A 283 11.69 3.59 -34.90
C PRO A 283 11.95 3.74 -33.39
N VAL A 284 10.99 4.33 -32.66
CA VAL A 284 11.06 4.48 -31.20
C VAL A 284 11.12 3.12 -30.51
N LEU A 285 10.25 2.19 -30.90
CA LEU A 285 10.23 0.84 -30.33
C LEU A 285 11.53 0.08 -30.61
N VAL A 286 12.03 0.14 -31.84
CA VAL A 286 13.28 -0.53 -32.23
C VAL A 286 14.48 0.04 -31.46
N GLU A 287 14.54 1.36 -31.31
CA GLU A 287 15.61 2.01 -30.56
C GLU A 287 15.56 1.65 -29.06
N TRP A 288 14.36 1.66 -28.48
CA TRP A 288 14.14 1.21 -27.10
C TRP A 288 14.58 -0.25 -26.92
N GLN A 289 14.16 -1.16 -27.82
CA GLN A 289 14.54 -2.58 -27.77
C GLN A 289 16.06 -2.76 -27.84
N TRP A 290 16.74 -2.03 -28.73
CA TRP A 290 18.19 -2.10 -28.86
C TRP A 290 18.88 -1.61 -27.58
N ARG A 291 18.38 -0.54 -26.96
CA ARG A 291 18.89 -0.03 -25.69
C ARG A 291 18.70 -1.04 -24.55
N GLN A 292 17.51 -1.66 -24.45
CA GLN A 292 17.25 -2.69 -23.44
C GLN A 292 18.21 -3.88 -23.58
N LYS A 293 18.47 -4.32 -24.82
CA LYS A 293 19.47 -5.36 -25.09
C LYS A 293 20.85 -4.96 -24.60
N LYS A 294 21.30 -3.74 -24.89
CA LYS A 294 22.60 -3.22 -24.44
C LYS A 294 22.69 -3.17 -22.91
N LEU A 295 21.64 -2.69 -22.23
CA LEU A 295 21.59 -2.67 -20.77
C LEU A 295 21.64 -4.08 -20.18
N ALA A 296 20.98 -5.05 -20.81
CA ALA A 296 21.03 -6.46 -20.40
C ALA A 296 22.44 -7.05 -20.55
N GLU A 297 23.14 -6.74 -21.64
CA GLU A 297 24.55 -7.13 -21.86
C GLU A 297 25.50 -6.50 -20.82
N GLU A 298 25.20 -5.28 -20.37
CA GLU A 298 25.95 -4.57 -19.32
C GLU A 298 25.60 -5.03 -17.89
N GLY A 299 24.73 -6.04 -17.72
CA GLY A 299 24.30 -6.56 -16.41
C GLY A 299 23.38 -5.62 -15.63
N ARG A 300 22.83 -4.60 -16.30
CA ARG A 300 21.94 -3.56 -15.73
C ARG A 300 20.50 -3.66 -16.26
N GLY A 301 20.22 -4.57 -17.19
CA GLY A 301 18.93 -4.69 -17.87
C GLY A 301 18.00 -5.72 -17.25
N LYS A 302 16.69 -5.45 -17.33
CA LYS A 302 15.64 -6.43 -17.04
C LYS A 302 15.68 -7.55 -18.09
N SER A 303 15.32 -8.78 -17.72
CA SER A 303 15.11 -9.87 -18.69
C SER A 303 13.89 -9.56 -19.57
N VAL A 304 14.10 -8.88 -20.68
CA VAL A 304 13.08 -8.65 -21.70
C VAL A 304 13.02 -9.90 -22.58
N LYS A 305 11.87 -10.60 -22.58
CA LYS A 305 11.59 -11.58 -23.64
C LYS A 305 11.42 -10.80 -24.94
N ILE A 306 12.36 -10.98 -25.85
CA ILE A 306 12.29 -10.47 -27.22
C ILE A 306 11.05 -11.09 -27.86
N LEU A 307 10.21 -10.24 -28.46
CA LEU A 307 9.02 -10.64 -29.23
C LEU A 307 9.38 -11.58 -30.38
#